data_AF-A0A0G3GWA9-F1
#
_entry.id   AF-A0A0G3GWA9-F1
#
_cell.length_a   1.000
_cell.length_b   1.000
_cell.length_c   1.000
_cell.angle_alpha   90.00
_cell.angle_beta   90.00
_cell.angle_gamma   90.00
#
_symmetry.space_group_name_H-M   'P 1'
#
loop_
_entity.id
_entity.type
_entity.pdbx_description
1 polymer ?
#
loop_
_entity_poly.entity_id
_entity_poly.type
_entity_poly.pdbx_seq_one_letter_code
_entity_poly.pdbx_strand_id
1 'polypeptide(L)' 'MTGIAITMLILFIVVVWGGLAATLIHLQRHPDEMSGQFGDAEFATDEVLIAQEIREVVITTEVRK' A
#
# COMPACT_ATOMS: atom_id res chain seq x y z
N MET A 1 37.29 9.90 -19.30
CA MET A 1 36.58 10.75 -18.32
C MET A 1 35.06 10.75 -18.47
N THR A 2 34.48 10.68 -19.67
CA THR A 2 33.01 10.72 -19.87
C THR A 2 32.28 9.39 -19.61
N GLY A 3 32.92 8.24 -19.88
CA GLY A 3 32.28 6.93 -19.71
C GLY A 3 31.80 6.66 -18.28
N ILE A 4 32.65 6.93 -17.28
CA ILE A 4 32.31 6.77 -15.86
C ILE A 4 31.14 7.69 -15.47
N ALA A 5 31.12 8.93 -15.94
CA ALA A 5 30.04 9.88 -15.65
C ALA A 5 28.69 9.40 -16.19
N ILE A 6 28.66 8.88 -17.43
CA ILE A 6 27.44 8.33 -18.04
C ILE A 6 26.98 7.07 -17.30
N THR A 7 27.90 6.17 -16.95
CA THR A 7 27.57 4.97 -16.16
C THR A 7 26.92 5.33 -14.84
N MET A 8 27.49 6.29 -14.11
CA MET A 8 26.94 6.74 -12.82
C MET A 8 25.57 7.41 -12.97
N LEU A 9 25.36 8.18 -14.04
CA LEU A 9 24.05 8.76 -14.35
C LEU A 9 22.99 7.69 -14.58
N ILE A 10 23.30 6.66 -15.36
CA ILE A 10 22.38 5.55 -15.64
C ILE A 10 22.08 4.78 -14.35
N LEU A 11 23.11 4.47 -13.55
CA LEU A 11 22.92 3.79 -12.27
C LEU A 11 22.00 4.57 -11.34
N PHE A 12 22.19 5.89 -11.24
CA PHE A 12 21.31 6.75 -10.44
C PHE A 12 19.86 6.68 -10.91
N ILE A 13 19.63 6.79 -12.22
CA ILE A 13 18.29 6.71 -12.81
C ILE A 13 17.66 5.35 -12.51
N VAL A 14 18.39 4.26 -12.72
CA VAL A 14 17.88 2.90 -12.48
C VAL A 14 17.61 2.65 -11.00
N VAL A 15 18.44 3.13 -10.09
CA VAL A 15 18.23 2.91 -8.65
C VAL A 15 17.03 3.71 -8.15
N VAL A 16 16.93 5.00 -8.51
CA VAL A 16 15.82 5.86 -8.06
C VAL A 16 14.51 5.48 -8.74
N TRP A 17 14.48 5.47 -10.07
CA TRP A 17 13.25 5.20 -10.82
C TRP A 17 12.92 3.72 -10.88
N GLY A 18 13.92 2.85 -11.03
CA GLY A 18 13.70 1.41 -11.03
C GLY A 18 13.31 0.90 -9.64
N GLY A 19 13.93 1.41 -8.58
CA GLY A 19 13.52 1.12 -7.21
C GLY A 19 12.08 1.55 -6.94
N LEU A 20 11.74 2.79 -7.29
CA LEU A 20 10.38 3.33 -7.12
C LEU A 20 9.33 2.58 -7.96
N ALA A 21 9.61 2.31 -9.23
CA ALA A 21 8.67 1.59 -10.09
C ALA A 21 8.48 0.15 -9.60
N ALA A 22 9.56 -0.52 -9.18
CA ALA A 22 9.50 -1.89 -8.66
C ALA A 22 8.67 -1.97 -7.38
N THR A 23 8.85 -1.03 -6.44
CA THR A 23 8.07 -1.02 -5.19
C THR A 23 6.60 -0.70 -5.43
N LEU A 24 6.30 0.24 -6.34
CA LEU A 24 4.92 0.56 -6.71
C LEU A 24 4.21 -0.65 -7.32
N ILE A 25 4.86 -1.34 -8.26
CA ILE A 25 4.33 -2.57 -8.88
C ILE A 25 4.18 -3.67 -7.83
N HIS A 26 5.13 -3.79 -6.90
CA HIS A 26 5.08 -4.80 -5.84
C HIS A 26 3.86 -4.59 -4.94
N LEU A 27 3.60 -3.35 -4.51
CA LEU A 27 2.47 -3.00 -3.67
C LEU A 27 1.13 -3.15 -4.40
N GLN A 28 1.06 -2.76 -5.68
CA GLN A 28 -0.14 -2.98 -6.48
C GLN A 28 -0.51 -4.46 -6.63
N ARG A 29 0.49 -5.35 -6.65
CA ARG A 29 0.27 -6.80 -6.81
C ARG A 29 0.07 -7.53 -5.50
N HIS A 30 0.49 -6.95 -4.38
CA HIS A 30 0.33 -7.50 -3.05
C HIS A 30 -0.39 -6.46 -2.20
N PRO A 31 -1.73 -6.39 -2.30
CA PRO A 31 -2.54 -5.57 -1.41
C PRO A 31 -2.18 -5.85 0.06
N ASP A 32 -2.23 -4.83 0.91
CA ASP A 32 -1.81 -4.95 2.31
C ASP A 32 -2.61 -6.03 3.08
N GLU A 33 -3.88 -6.21 2.71
CA GLU A 33 -4.80 -7.27 3.20
C GLU A 33 -4.40 -8.70 2.78
N MET A 34 -3.42 -8.87 1.89
CA MET A 34 -2.88 -10.18 1.53
C MET A 34 -1.52 -10.45 2.19
N SER A 35 -1.03 -9.52 3.02
CA SER A 35 0.31 -9.54 3.56
C SER A 35 0.34 -9.63 5.09
N GLY A 36 1.29 -10.40 5.64
CA GLY A 36 1.53 -10.50 7.08
C GLY A 36 0.41 -11.18 7.88
N GLN A 37 0.33 -10.87 9.19
CA GLN A 37 -0.61 -11.48 10.13
C GLN A 37 -2.08 -11.07 9.90
N PHE A 38 -2.31 -9.96 9.18
CA PHE A 38 -3.65 -9.47 8.87
C PHE A 38 -4.24 -10.11 7.61
N GLY A 39 -3.43 -10.73 6.75
CA GLY A 39 -3.95 -11.37 5.54
C GLY A 39 -4.62 -12.73 5.74
N ASP A 40 -4.35 -13.39 6.87
CA ASP A 40 -5.07 -14.62 7.28
C ASP A 40 -6.22 -14.32 8.26
N ALA A 41 -6.42 -13.06 8.65
CA ALA A 41 -7.44 -12.70 9.63
C ALA A 41 -8.79 -12.45 8.95
N GLU A 42 -9.74 -13.36 9.17
CA GLU A 42 -11.11 -13.32 8.63
C GLU A 42 -11.85 -11.99 8.87
N PHE A 43 -11.47 -11.25 9.92
CA PHE A 43 -12.10 -9.98 10.30
C PHE A 43 -11.36 -8.72 9.85
N ALA A 44 -10.25 -8.85 9.12
CA ALA A 44 -9.41 -7.74 8.68
C ALA A 44 -9.55 -7.43 7.18
N THR A 45 -10.58 -7.94 6.51
CA THR A 45 -10.87 -7.60 5.11
C THR A 45 -11.59 -6.26 5.00
N ASP A 46 -11.43 -5.58 3.86
CA ASP A 46 -12.04 -4.28 3.59
C ASP A 46 -13.57 -4.30 3.78
N GLU A 47 -14.26 -5.36 3.35
CA GLU A 47 -15.72 -5.45 3.51
C GLU A 47 -16.17 -5.44 4.97
N VAL A 48 -15.42 -6.13 5.85
CA VAL A 48 -15.74 -6.23 7.27
C VAL A 48 -15.44 -4.92 7.97
N LEU A 49 -14.32 -4.27 7.66
CA LEU A 49 -13.94 -2.97 8.23
C LEU A 49 -14.93 -1.86 7.83
N ILE A 50 -15.33 -1.80 6.56
CA ILE A 50 -16.34 -0.86 6.08
C ILE A 50 -17.69 -1.11 6.78
N ALA A 51 -18.08 -2.37 6.97
CA ALA A 51 -19.30 -2.71 7.68
C ALA A 51 -19.27 -2.30 9.16
N GLN A 52 -18.08 -2.30 9.80
CA GLN A 52 -17.89 -1.82 11.16
C GLN A 52 -17.96 -0.29 11.26
N GLU A 53 -17.31 0.44 10.35
CA GLU A 53 -17.33 1.92 10.33
C GLU A 53 -18.76 2.43 10.15
N ILE A 54 -19.52 1.88 9.20
CA ILE A 54 -20.92 2.26 8.97
C ILE A 54 -21.77 1.97 10.22
N ARG A 55 -21.57 0.82 10.87
CA ARG A 55 -22.30 0.45 12.09
C ARG A 55 -22.00 1.43 13.24
N GLU A 56 -20.73 1.80 13.42
CA GLU A 56 -20.32 2.76 14.44
C GLU A 56 -20.96 4.13 14.18
N VAL A 57 -20.87 4.64 12.94
CA VAL A 57 -21.47 5.92 12.54
C VAL A 57 -22.98 5.95 12.80
N VAL A 58 -23.71 4.88 12.43
CA VAL A 58 -25.15 4.78 12.68
C VAL A 58 -25.46 4.82 14.19
N ILE A 59 -24.72 4.09 15.02
CA ILE A 59 -24.90 4.12 16.48
C ILE A 59 -24.63 5.53 17.04
N THR A 60 -23.57 6.20 16.58
CA THR A 60 -23.22 7.55 17.08
C THR A 60 -24.24 8.62 16.71
N THR A 61 -24.91 8.46 15.57
CA THR A 61 -25.91 9.42 15.08
C THR A 61 -27.28 9.21 15.72
N GLU A 62 -27.66 7.95 15.99
CA GLU A 62 -28.88 7.62 16.75
C GLU A 62 -28.79 8.05 18.22
N VAL A 63 -27.64 7.87 18.88
CA VAL A 63 -27.44 8.31 20.29
C VAL A 63 -27.49 9.84 20.45
N ARG A 64 -27.24 10.60 19.39
CA ARG A 64 -27.21 12.07 19.41
C ARG A 64 -28.60 12.71 19.23
N LYS A 65 -29.61 11.97 18.77
CA LYS A 65 -30.99 12.46 18.61
C LYS A 65 -31.81 12.24 19.88
#